data_AF-A0AAU9YSC9-F1
#
_entry.id   AF-A0AAU9YSC9-F1
#
_cell.length_a   1.000
_cell.length_b   1.000
_cell.length_c   1.000
_cell.angle_alpha   90.00
_cell.angle_beta   90.00
_cell.angle_gamma   90.00
#
_symmetry.space_group_name_H-M   'P 1'
#
loop_
_entity.id
_entity.type
_entity.pdbx_description
1 polymer ?
#
loop_
_entity_poly.entity_id
_entity_poly.type
_entity_poly.pdbx_seq_one_letter_code
_entity_poly.pdbx_strand_id
1 'polypeptide(L)'
;MLVYFRSKHGVKRKLETHSVVAFKMYLGITPRVACHNSSRNVFSLILDKNPLAEFVEELPAGRSALCYCNLLCGVIRGALEMVHLAADVTFLQDRLKGDSVTEIGITFLKKLDEKKYRRKK
;
A
#
# COMPACT_ATOMS: atom_id res chain seq x y z
N MET A 1 4.88 25.14 10.04
CA MET A 1 4.35 23.76 10.05
C MET A 1 4.96 22.92 8.91
N LEU A 2 6.29 22.89 8.77
CA LEU A 2 6.96 22.21 7.64
C LEU A 2 8.39 21.76 8.02
N VAL A 3 8.60 21.36 9.27
CA VAL A 3 9.92 20.90 9.75
C VAL A 3 9.74 19.69 10.67
N TYR A 4 9.25 18.56 10.17
CA TYR A 4 9.34 17.27 10.89
C TYR A 4 9.16 16.10 9.91
N PHE A 5 10.13 15.93 9.02
CA PHE A 5 10.13 14.80 8.08
C PHE A 5 11.51 14.14 7.94
N ARG A 6 12.27 14.08 9.04
CA ARG A 6 13.65 13.55 9.05
C ARG A 6 13.87 12.23 9.78
N SER A 7 12.83 11.57 10.33
CA SER A 7 13.01 10.31 11.05
C SER A 7 12.15 9.19 10.50
N LYS A 8 12.80 8.12 10.02
CA LYS A 8 12.17 6.87 9.54
C LYS A 8 11.27 6.18 10.59
N HIS A 9 11.38 6.56 11.87
CA HIS A 9 10.46 6.12 12.93
C HIS A 9 9.03 6.68 12.79
N GLY A 10 8.84 7.79 12.06
CA GLY A 10 7.52 8.38 11.84
C GLY A 10 6.69 7.69 10.76
N VAL A 11 7.33 7.06 9.77
CA VAL A 11 6.65 6.51 8.59
C VAL A 11 5.78 5.30 8.96
N LYS A 12 6.32 4.36 9.76
CA LYS A 12 5.54 3.19 10.23
C LYS A 12 4.28 3.63 10.99
N ARG A 13 4.42 4.54 11.97
CA ARG A 13 3.27 5.01 12.77
C ARG A 13 2.22 5.72 11.92
N LYS A 14 2.66 6.59 11.00
CA LYS A 14 1.74 7.27 10.06
C LYS A 14 1.00 6.26 9.18
N LEU A 15 1.70 5.28 8.62
CA LEU A 15 1.09 4.25 7.80
C LEU A 15 0.10 3.42 8.63
N GLU A 16 0.49 2.96 9.82
CA GLU A 16 -0.39 2.19 10.71
C GLU A 16 -1.65 2.96 11.10
N THR A 17 -1.53 4.23 11.51
CA THR A 17 -2.68 5.07 11.85
C THR A 17 -3.55 5.37 10.62
N HIS A 18 -2.98 5.76 9.48
CA HIS A 18 -3.75 6.09 8.29
C HIS A 18 -4.40 4.86 7.66
N SER A 19 -3.72 3.72 7.61
CA SER A 19 -4.28 2.47 7.09
C SER A 19 -5.44 1.99 7.94
N VAL A 20 -5.31 1.99 9.28
CA VAL A 20 -6.40 1.58 10.17
C VAL A 20 -7.61 2.52 10.04
N VAL A 21 -7.39 3.85 10.03
CA VAL A 21 -8.48 4.82 9.93
C VAL A 21 -9.13 4.80 8.55
N ALA A 22 -8.35 4.82 7.46
CA ALA A 22 -8.88 4.90 6.11
C ALA A 22 -9.62 3.62 5.71
N PHE A 23 -9.04 2.43 5.94
CA PHE A 23 -9.73 1.19 5.60
C PHE A 23 -10.99 0.98 6.43
N LYS A 24 -10.99 1.40 7.70
CA LYS A 24 -12.19 1.30 8.53
C LYS A 24 -13.28 2.28 8.09
N MET A 25 -12.91 3.48 7.65
CA MET A 25 -13.83 4.50 7.18
C MET A 25 -14.42 4.19 5.80
N TYR A 26 -13.61 3.74 4.84
CA TYR A 26 -14.02 3.56 3.45
C TYR A 26 -14.44 2.13 3.10
N LEU A 27 -13.88 1.12 3.77
CA LEU A 27 -14.09 -0.30 3.45
C LEU A 27 -14.65 -1.09 4.64
N GLY A 28 -14.83 -0.48 5.81
CA GLY A 28 -15.33 -1.16 7.01
C GLY A 28 -14.40 -2.22 7.60
N ILE A 29 -13.17 -2.36 7.09
CA ILE A 29 -12.20 -3.37 7.51
C ILE A 29 -10.98 -2.75 8.20
N THR A 30 -10.31 -3.53 9.05
CA THR A 30 -9.05 -3.11 9.67
C THR A 30 -7.93 -4.06 9.21
N PRO A 31 -7.07 -3.65 8.25
CA PRO A 31 -5.97 -4.48 7.81
C PRO A 31 -4.91 -4.58 8.90
N ARG A 32 -4.19 -5.70 8.94
CA ARG A 32 -3.01 -5.87 9.80
C ARG A 32 -1.79 -5.34 9.06
N VAL A 33 -1.00 -4.49 9.71
CA VAL A 33 0.23 -3.92 9.12
C VAL A 33 1.44 -4.72 9.57
N ALA A 34 2.13 -5.37 8.63
CA ALA A 34 3.40 -6.04 8.87
C ALA A 34 4.57 -5.24 8.28
N CYS A 35 5.75 -5.37 8.88
CA CYS A 35 6.97 -4.69 8.46
C CYS A 35 8.04 -5.74 8.18
N HIS A 36 8.43 -5.88 6.91
CA HIS A 36 9.29 -6.97 6.45
C HIS A 36 10.79 -6.67 6.56
N ASN A 37 11.19 -5.42 6.81
CA ASN A 37 12.61 -5.05 6.85
C ASN A 37 12.96 -4.09 7.99
N SER A 38 14.11 -4.31 8.64
CA SER A 38 14.76 -3.41 9.61
C SER A 38 15.00 -2.00 9.05
N SER A 39 15.16 -1.87 7.73
CA SER A 39 15.29 -0.58 7.05
C SER A 39 14.00 0.25 6.99
N ARG A 40 12.85 -0.34 7.41
CA ARG A 40 11.52 0.26 7.52
C ARG A 40 11.03 0.97 6.26
N ASN A 41 11.39 0.42 5.11
CA ASN A 41 10.97 0.92 3.80
C ASN A 41 9.96 0.01 3.11
N VAL A 42 9.82 -1.24 3.57
CA VAL A 42 8.92 -2.24 3.00
C VAL A 42 7.93 -2.65 4.07
N PHE A 43 6.66 -2.51 3.75
CA PHE A 43 5.52 -2.82 4.60
C PHE A 43 4.56 -3.70 3.83
N SER A 44 3.70 -4.40 4.56
CA SER A 44 2.57 -5.07 3.94
C SER A 44 1.29 -4.86 4.74
N LEU A 45 0.19 -4.80 4.02
CA LEU A 45 -1.17 -4.75 4.55
C LEU A 45 -1.79 -6.12 4.31
N ILE A 46 -2.13 -6.81 5.39
CA ILE A 46 -2.77 -8.12 5.35
C ILE A 46 -4.26 -7.90 5.61
N LEU A 47 -5.08 -8.32 4.65
CA LEU A 47 -6.54 -8.26 4.73
C LEU A 47 -7.06 -9.67 4.97
N ASP A 48 -7.56 -9.93 6.19
CA ASP A 48 -8.19 -11.20 6.54
C ASP A 48 -9.54 -11.37 5.83
N LYS A 49 -10.26 -10.27 5.63
CA LYS A 49 -11.50 -10.20 4.86
C LYS A 49 -11.41 -9.06 3.85
N ASN A 50 -11.67 -9.37 2.59
CA ASN A 50 -11.71 -8.39 1.51
C ASN A 50 -13.17 -8.18 1.06
N PRO A 51 -13.83 -7.08 1.46
CA PRO A 51 -15.25 -6.85 1.19
C PRO A 51 -15.55 -6.71 -0.31
N LEU A 52 -14.53 -6.37 -1.13
CA LEU A 52 -14.67 -6.27 -2.58
C LEU A 52 -14.73 -7.65 -3.25
N ALA A 53 -14.17 -8.67 -2.60
CA ALA A 53 -14.06 -10.03 -3.12
C ALA A 53 -14.93 -11.03 -2.36
N GLU A 54 -15.76 -10.57 -1.42
CA GLU A 54 -16.56 -11.45 -0.55
C GLU A 54 -17.55 -12.33 -1.33
N PHE A 55 -18.07 -11.83 -2.46
CA PHE A 55 -19.01 -12.54 -3.33
C PHE A 55 -18.35 -13.12 -4.59
N VAL A 56 -17.01 -13.12 -4.64
CA VAL A 56 -16.25 -13.68 -5.75
C VAL A 56 -15.56 -14.94 -5.22
N GLU A 57 -16.14 -16.10 -5.50
CA GLU A 57 -15.58 -17.37 -5.03
C GLU A 57 -14.29 -17.74 -5.76
N GLU A 58 -14.25 -17.54 -7.08
CA GLU A 58 -13.09 -17.85 -7.92
C GLU A 58 -13.03 -16.97 -9.18
N LEU A 59 -11.82 -16.78 -9.70
CA LEU A 59 -11.64 -16.12 -11.00
C LEU A 59 -12.03 -17.09 -12.13
N PRO A 60 -12.76 -16.63 -13.16
CA PRO A 60 -13.11 -17.48 -14.30
C PRO A 60 -11.90 -18.16 -14.94
N ALA A 61 -12.05 -19.42 -15.33
CA ALA A 61 -11.02 -20.18 -16.02
C ALA A 61 -10.49 -19.38 -17.24
N GLY A 62 -9.17 -19.15 -17.27
CA GLY A 62 -8.50 -18.33 -18.29
C GLY A 62 -8.20 -16.88 -17.88
N ARG A 63 -8.61 -16.42 -16.70
CA ARG A 63 -8.30 -15.07 -16.17
C ARG A 63 -7.42 -15.09 -14.91
N SER A 64 -6.58 -16.10 -14.76
CA SER A 64 -5.66 -16.23 -13.61
C SER A 64 -4.66 -15.07 -13.46
N ALA A 65 -4.36 -14.36 -14.55
CA ALA A 65 -3.52 -13.17 -14.54
C ALA A 65 -4.23 -11.92 -13.97
N LEU A 66 -5.55 -11.94 -13.80
CA LEU A 66 -6.31 -10.78 -13.32
C LEU A 66 -5.96 -10.50 -11.86
N CYS A 67 -5.52 -9.27 -11.57
CA CYS A 67 -5.45 -8.76 -10.22
C CYS A 67 -6.78 -8.04 -9.93
N TYR A 68 -7.75 -8.77 -9.39
CA TYR A 68 -9.12 -8.28 -9.23
C TYR A 68 -9.17 -6.98 -8.41
N CYS A 69 -8.41 -6.91 -7.32
CA CYS A 69 -8.34 -5.74 -6.45
C CYS A 69 -7.21 -4.78 -6.78
N ASN A 70 -6.69 -4.74 -8.02
CA ASN A 70 -5.63 -3.80 -8.42
C ASN A 70 -6.01 -2.32 -8.24
N LEU A 71 -7.32 -2.03 -8.21
CA LEU A 71 -7.84 -0.72 -7.84
C LEU A 71 -7.33 -0.27 -6.46
N LEU A 72 -7.26 -1.16 -5.46
CA LEU A 72 -6.76 -0.84 -4.13
C LEU A 72 -5.29 -0.41 -4.17
N CYS A 73 -4.46 -1.09 -4.97
CA CYS A 73 -3.07 -0.68 -5.16
C CYS A 73 -2.97 0.74 -5.73
N GLY A 74 -3.79 1.06 -6.74
CA GLY A 74 -3.85 2.39 -7.34
C GLY A 74 -4.30 3.47 -6.34
N VAL A 75 -5.34 3.20 -5.56
CA VAL A 75 -5.85 4.13 -4.53
C VAL A 75 -4.81 4.37 -3.45
N ILE A 76 -4.16 3.33 -2.92
CA ILE A 76 -3.12 3.47 -1.89
C ILE A 76 -1.94 4.26 -2.44
N ARG A 77 -1.47 3.91 -3.66
CA ARG A 77 -0.37 4.62 -4.31
C ARG A 77 -0.71 6.10 -4.49
N GLY A 78 -1.87 6.42 -5.06
CA GLY A 78 -2.30 7.81 -5.28
C GLY A 78 -2.43 8.58 -3.97
N ALA A 79 -3.00 7.97 -2.93
CA ALA A 79 -3.11 8.59 -1.61
C ALA A 79 -1.75 8.90 -0.98
N LEU A 80 -0.78 7.98 -1.10
CA LEU A 80 0.59 8.19 -0.62
C LEU A 80 1.32 9.27 -1.44
N GLU A 81 1.12 9.30 -2.76
CA GLU A 81 1.71 10.30 -3.66
C GLU A 81 1.25 11.73 -3.32
N MET A 82 -0.04 11.90 -3.00
CA MET A 82 -0.63 13.20 -2.59
C MET A 82 -0.04 13.77 -1.29
N VAL A 83 0.57 12.93 -0.44
CA VAL A 83 1.28 13.36 0.78
C VAL A 83 2.81 13.34 0.61
N HIS A 84 3.28 13.37 -0.65
CA HIS A 84 4.69 13.34 -1.03
C HIS A 84 5.45 12.10 -0.53
N LEU A 85 4.77 10.96 -0.42
CA LEU A 85 5.35 9.65 -0.16
C LEU A 85 5.26 8.80 -1.43
N ALA A 86 6.30 8.84 -2.26
CA ALA A 86 6.39 7.94 -3.40
C ALA A 86 6.53 6.50 -2.90
N ALA A 87 5.63 5.62 -3.33
CA ALA A 87 5.64 4.21 -2.98
C ALA A 87 5.21 3.36 -4.17
N ASP A 88 5.81 2.18 -4.27
CA ASP A 88 5.34 1.12 -5.14
C ASP A 88 4.39 0.21 -4.34
N VAL A 89 3.26 -0.15 -4.94
CA VAL A 89 2.20 -0.91 -4.26
C VAL A 89 1.76 -2.07 -5.14
N THR A 90 1.94 -3.29 -4.65
CA THR A 90 1.73 -4.53 -5.40
C THR A 90 1.04 -5.59 -4.55
N PHE A 91 0.37 -6.55 -5.18
CA PHE A 91 -0.12 -7.74 -4.47
C PHE A 91 1.01 -8.72 -4.26
N LEU A 92 1.16 -9.19 -3.01
CA LEU A 92 2.05 -10.29 -2.65
C LEU A 92 1.28 -11.61 -2.58
N GLN A 93 0.05 -11.57 -2.06
CA GLN A 93 -0.86 -12.71 -1.96
C GLN A 93 -2.28 -12.28 -2.31
N ASP A 94 -3.01 -13.14 -3.02
CA ASP A 94 -4.39 -12.89 -3.43
C ASP A 94 -5.26 -14.14 -3.20
N ARG A 95 -6.25 -13.99 -2.32
CA ARG A 95 -7.16 -15.08 -1.97
C ARG A 95 -7.95 -15.59 -3.18
N LEU A 96 -8.23 -14.74 -4.17
CA LEU A 96 -8.91 -15.13 -5.40
C LEU A 96 -8.05 -15.99 -6.33
N LYS A 97 -6.73 -16.05 -6.07
CA LYS A 97 -5.78 -16.92 -6.78
C LYS A 97 -5.43 -18.19 -6.00
N GLY A 98 -6.06 -18.41 -4.84
CA GLY A 98 -5.85 -19.59 -4.00
C GLY A 98 -4.93 -19.36 -2.79
N ASP A 99 -4.48 -18.14 -2.52
CA ASP A 99 -3.72 -17.83 -1.31
C ASP A 99 -4.62 -17.82 -0.06
N SER A 100 -4.03 -17.97 1.12
CA SER A 100 -4.77 -17.99 2.39
C SER A 100 -5.35 -16.62 2.77
N VAL A 101 -4.63 -15.55 2.43
CA VAL A 101 -4.96 -14.16 2.74
C VAL A 101 -4.68 -13.25 1.55
N THR A 102 -5.23 -12.04 1.59
CA THR A 102 -4.87 -10.99 0.63
C THR A 102 -3.80 -10.10 1.27
N GLU A 103 -2.60 -10.08 0.70
CA GLU A 103 -1.48 -9.26 1.19
C GLU A 103 -1.07 -8.24 0.13
N ILE A 104 -1.06 -6.96 0.51
CA ILE A 104 -0.63 -5.85 -0.34
C ILE A 104 0.72 -5.35 0.17
N GLY A 105 1.76 -5.47 -0.65
CA GLY A 105 3.08 -4.93 -0.38
C GLY A 105 3.18 -3.43 -0.72
N ILE A 106 3.84 -2.67 0.14
CA ILE A 106 4.11 -1.24 -0.02
C ILE A 106 5.61 -1.02 0.16
N THR A 107 6.26 -0.56 -0.89
CA THR A 107 7.70 -0.23 -0.88
C THR A 107 7.88 1.27 -1.09
N PHE A 108 8.32 1.97 -0.05
CA PHE A 108 8.61 3.40 -0.17
C PHE A 108 9.84 3.64 -1.05
N LEU A 109 9.64 4.40 -2.11
CA LEU A 109 10.69 4.85 -3.00
C LEU A 109 11.45 5.99 -2.30
N LYS A 110 12.79 5.96 -2.39
CA LYS A 110 13.59 7.12 -1.95
C LYS A 110 13.18 8.32 -2.82
N LYS A 111 12.87 9.45 -2.20
CA LYS A 111 12.63 10.70 -2.94
C LYS A 111 13.80 10.94 -3.89
N LEU A 112 13.49 11.16 -5.16
CA LEU A 112 14.42 11.82 -6.07
C LEU A 112 14.55 13.25 -5.54
N ASP A 113 15.73 13.59 -5.02
CA ASP A 113 16.06 14.97 -4.67
C ASP A 113 15.75 15.88 -5.88
N GLU A 114 14.95 16.93 -5.67
CA GLU A 114 14.61 17.99 -6.64
C GLU A 114 15.84 18.85 -7.06
N LYS A 115 17.05 18.29 -7.07
CA LYS A 115 18.29 19.00 -7.41
C LYS A 115 18.64 19.02 -8.90
N LYS A 116 17.66 18.88 -9.80
CA LYS A 116 17.88 19.02 -11.26
C LYS A 116 17.24 20.25 -11.90
N TYR A 117 16.95 21.30 -11.13
CA TYR A 117 16.50 22.60 -11.69
C TYR A 117 17.32 23.80 -11.18
N ARG A 118 18.65 23.75 -11.28
CA ARG A 118 19.49 24.96 -11.21
C ARG A 118 20.79 24.81 -12.01
N ARG A 119 20.68 24.62 -13.32
CA ARG A 119 21.75 25.00 -14.26
C ARG A 119 21.20 25.06 -15.68
N LYS A 120 20.89 26.27 -16.10
CA LYS A 120 21.34 26.91 -17.34
C LYS A 120 20.99 28.39 -17.19
N LYS A 121 21.96 29.12 -16.62
CA LYS A 121 22.07 30.57 -16.79
C LYS A 121 22.94 30.78 -18.03
#